data_AF-A0A955ISZ5-F1
#
_entry.id   AF-A0A955ISZ5-F1
#
_cell.length_a   1.000
_cell.length_b   1.000
_cell.length_c   1.000
_cell.angle_alpha   90.00
_cell.angle_beta   90.00
_cell.angle_gamma   90.00
#
_symmetry.space_group_name_H-M   'P 1'
#
loop_
_entity.id
_entity.type
_entity.pdbx_description
1 polymer ?
#
loop_
_entity_poly.entity_id
_entity_poly.type
_entity_poly.pdbx_seq_one_letter_code
_entity_poly.pdbx_strand_id
1 'polypeptide(L)'
;ETTLGALTYSIMDLTRFLLGDAESIDATYVEPSHGRGLHALPGESLRDLRGDLGAHLRFPDGRCATLVASDQAGRFELEIHAIGSSGRLEINARGVDWIGPSGEVIDHASNDPVDAPTIVAEALASRLEGGIEAPVDDAGVLSLAQAALLSARTGQPESPATIRRMAGV
;
A
#
# COMPACT_ATOMS: atom_id res chain seq x y z
N GLU A 1 -14.95 0.91 10.96
CA GLU A 1 -13.72 0.13 11.21
C GLU A 1 -13.05 -0.10 9.86
N THR A 2 -11.77 0.23 9.72
CA THR A 2 -11.03 0.05 8.47
C THR A 2 -10.82 -1.45 8.22
N THR A 3 -10.93 -1.90 6.97
CA THR A 3 -10.74 -3.31 6.59
C THR A 3 -9.37 -3.51 5.94
N LEU A 4 -8.84 -4.74 5.98
CA LEU A 4 -7.63 -5.09 5.23
C LEU A 4 -7.80 -4.75 3.75
N GLY A 5 -8.96 -5.02 3.15
CA GLY A 5 -9.23 -4.67 1.75
C GLY A 5 -9.08 -3.18 1.43
N ALA A 6 -9.53 -2.30 2.33
CA ALA A 6 -9.37 -0.85 2.16
C ALA A 6 -7.90 -0.40 2.32
N LEU A 7 -7.18 -1.00 3.27
CA LEU A 7 -5.74 -0.75 3.46
C LEU A 7 -4.94 -1.22 2.25
N THR A 8 -5.21 -2.43 1.74
CA THR A 8 -4.58 -2.99 0.54
C THR A 8 -4.81 -2.09 -0.68
N TYR A 9 -6.05 -1.63 -0.91
CA TYR A 9 -6.31 -0.70 -2.01
C TYR A 9 -5.50 0.59 -1.84
N SER A 10 -5.53 1.21 -0.66
CA SER A 10 -4.87 2.49 -0.40
C SER A 10 -3.34 2.41 -0.56
N ILE A 11 -2.72 1.33 -0.05
CA ILE A 11 -1.27 1.17 -0.17
C ILE A 11 -0.85 0.81 -1.60
N MET A 12 -1.68 0.07 -2.35
CA MET A 12 -1.41 -0.23 -3.76
C MET A 12 -1.54 1.01 -4.64
N ASP A 13 -2.52 1.88 -4.37
CA ASP A 13 -2.65 3.18 -5.03
C ASP A 13 -1.42 4.05 -4.79
N LEU A 14 -1.02 4.23 -3.52
CA LEU A 14 0.18 4.96 -3.18
C LEU A 14 1.44 4.37 -3.83
N THR A 15 1.60 3.04 -3.78
CA THR A 15 2.73 2.35 -4.39
C THR A 15 2.77 2.60 -5.89
N ARG A 16 1.61 2.55 -6.56
CA ARG A 16 1.49 2.80 -7.98
C ARG A 16 1.78 4.26 -8.33
N PHE A 17 1.29 5.19 -7.54
CA PHE A 17 1.56 6.60 -7.70
C PHE A 17 3.07 6.90 -7.62
N LEU A 18 3.78 6.28 -6.67
CA LEU A 18 5.21 6.50 -6.45
C LEU A 18 6.11 5.73 -7.44
N LEU A 19 5.75 4.48 -7.74
CA LEU A 19 6.64 3.54 -8.42
C LEU A 19 6.15 3.09 -9.80
N GLY A 20 4.88 3.33 -10.13
CA GLY A 20 4.25 2.85 -11.36
C GLY A 20 3.75 1.41 -11.24
N ASP A 21 3.70 0.69 -12.36
CA ASP A 21 3.22 -0.69 -12.38
C ASP A 21 4.33 -1.68 -12.02
N ALA A 22 4.05 -2.55 -11.05
CA ALA A 22 4.93 -3.68 -10.74
C ALA A 22 4.85 -4.74 -11.85
N GLU A 23 5.98 -5.40 -12.13
CA GLU A 23 6.02 -6.53 -13.06
C GLU A 23 5.61 -7.85 -12.39
N SER A 24 5.90 -7.98 -11.08
CA SER A 24 5.65 -9.18 -10.29
C SER A 24 5.39 -8.82 -8.83
N ILE A 25 4.47 -9.56 -8.20
CA ILE A 25 4.11 -9.46 -6.78
C ILE A 25 4.13 -10.85 -6.16
N ASP A 26 4.88 -11.02 -5.08
CA ASP A 26 4.87 -12.20 -4.21
C ASP A 26 4.24 -11.82 -2.87
N ALA A 27 3.18 -12.52 -2.45
CA ALA A 27 2.38 -12.12 -1.30
C ALA A 27 2.01 -13.27 -0.36
N THR A 28 1.79 -12.93 0.91
CA THR A 28 1.31 -13.82 1.96
C THR A 28 0.14 -13.17 2.67
N TYR A 29 -0.89 -13.96 2.98
CA TYR A 29 -2.08 -13.53 3.70
C TYR A 29 -2.27 -14.36 4.98
N VAL A 30 -2.77 -13.72 6.04
CA VAL A 30 -3.13 -14.36 7.31
C VAL A 30 -4.53 -13.88 7.71
N GLU A 31 -5.43 -14.81 8.04
CA GLU A 31 -6.81 -14.49 8.43
C GLU A 31 -6.92 -13.96 9.89
N PRO A 32 -8.02 -13.27 10.25
CA PRO A 32 -8.28 -12.74 11.60
C PRO A 32 -8.69 -13.82 12.61
N SER A 33 -7.87 -14.83 12.80
CA SER A 33 -7.97 -15.75 13.94
C SER A 33 -6.86 -16.79 13.83
N HIS A 34 -5.88 -16.72 14.72
CA HIS A 34 -4.91 -17.79 14.85
C HIS A 34 -5.63 -19.08 15.30
N GLY A 35 -5.56 -20.16 14.50
CA GLY A 35 -5.77 -21.51 15.02
C GLY A 35 -6.91 -22.38 14.46
N ARG A 36 -7.52 -22.06 13.30
CA ARG A 36 -8.46 -22.99 12.64
C ARG A 36 -7.93 -23.48 11.28
N GLY A 37 -7.00 -24.42 11.34
CA GLY A 37 -6.64 -25.26 10.18
C GLY A 37 -5.55 -24.71 9.26
N LEU A 38 -5.15 -25.55 8.31
CA LEU A 38 -4.03 -25.35 7.38
C LEU A 38 -4.24 -24.07 6.54
N HIS A 39 -3.25 -23.15 6.55
CA HIS A 39 -3.12 -21.95 5.70
C HIS A 39 -4.43 -21.43 5.04
N ALA A 40 -5.19 -20.61 5.77
CA ALA A 40 -6.35 -19.93 5.20
C ALA A 40 -5.94 -19.04 4.02
N LEU A 41 -6.68 -19.15 2.93
CA LEU A 41 -6.44 -18.40 1.70
C LEU A 41 -7.38 -17.20 1.62
N PRO A 42 -6.95 -16.06 1.05
CA PRO A 42 -7.84 -14.94 0.84
C PRO A 42 -8.86 -15.27 -0.25
N GLY A 43 -10.03 -14.62 -0.19
CA GLY A 43 -11.02 -14.65 -1.27
C GLY A 43 -10.56 -13.94 -2.54
N GLU A 44 -11.45 -13.84 -3.53
CA GLU A 44 -11.20 -13.13 -4.80
C GLU A 44 -11.54 -11.63 -4.75
N SER A 45 -12.06 -11.15 -3.62
CA SER A 45 -12.50 -9.77 -3.46
C SER A 45 -11.75 -9.07 -2.34
N LEU A 46 -11.54 -7.76 -2.51
CA LEU A 46 -11.17 -6.86 -1.42
C LEU A 46 -12.33 -6.58 -0.47
N ARG A 47 -13.57 -6.84 -0.90
CA ARG A 47 -14.75 -6.69 -0.05
C ARG A 47 -14.67 -7.70 1.09
N ASP A 48 -14.88 -7.21 2.30
CA ASP A 48 -14.84 -7.99 3.54
C ASP A 48 -13.52 -8.73 3.78
N LEU A 49 -12.43 -8.35 3.09
CA LEU A 49 -11.09 -8.86 3.34
C LEU A 49 -10.60 -8.31 4.69
N ARG A 50 -10.14 -9.22 5.54
CA ARG A 50 -9.72 -8.96 6.93
C ARG A 50 -8.43 -9.72 7.23
N GLY A 51 -7.61 -9.25 8.17
CA GLY A 51 -6.42 -9.95 8.65
C GLY A 51 -5.14 -9.19 8.32
N ASP A 52 -4.11 -9.91 7.91
CA ASP A 52 -2.80 -9.36 7.53
C ASP A 52 -2.43 -9.74 6.08
N LEU A 53 -1.79 -8.83 5.37
CA LEU A 53 -1.21 -9.04 4.05
C LEU A 53 0.23 -8.51 4.05
N GLY A 54 1.18 -9.36 3.69
CA GLY A 54 2.55 -8.98 3.34
C GLY A 54 2.76 -9.17 1.84
N ALA A 55 3.43 -8.24 1.18
CA ALA A 55 3.75 -8.35 -0.24
C ALA A 55 5.13 -7.79 -0.58
N HIS A 56 5.81 -8.42 -1.53
CA HIS A 56 7.05 -7.96 -2.12
C HIS A 56 6.84 -7.74 -3.63
N LEU A 57 7.12 -6.52 -4.09
CA LEU A 57 6.86 -6.09 -5.46
C LEU A 57 8.19 -5.84 -6.16
N ARG A 58 8.30 -6.28 -7.42
CA ARG A 58 9.42 -5.99 -8.31
C ARG A 58 8.95 -5.11 -9.47
N PHE A 59 9.76 -4.13 -9.85
CA PHE A 59 9.47 -3.19 -10.93
C PHE A 59 10.42 -3.41 -12.12
N PRO A 60 10.01 -3.07 -13.36
CA PRO A 60 10.81 -3.31 -14.56
C PRO A 60 12.20 -2.65 -14.58
N ASP A 61 12.36 -1.55 -13.84
CA ASP A 61 13.62 -0.79 -13.76
C ASP A 61 14.53 -1.22 -12.60
N GLY A 62 14.21 -2.35 -11.95
CA GLY A 62 14.99 -2.91 -10.85
C GLY A 62 14.67 -2.33 -9.48
N ARG A 63 13.71 -1.41 -9.37
CA ARG A 63 13.17 -1.00 -8.06
C ARG A 63 12.38 -2.14 -7.42
N CYS A 64 12.21 -2.06 -6.10
CA CYS A 64 11.37 -2.97 -5.33
C CYS A 64 10.61 -2.23 -4.24
N ALA A 65 9.54 -2.84 -3.73
CA ALA A 65 8.80 -2.38 -2.58
C ALA A 65 8.36 -3.55 -1.71
N THR A 66 8.33 -3.34 -0.39
CA THR A 66 7.74 -4.27 0.58
C THR A 66 6.57 -3.59 1.24
N LEU A 67 5.42 -4.26 1.26
CA LEU A 67 4.19 -3.76 1.83
C LEU A 67 3.75 -4.68 2.97
N VAL A 68 3.24 -4.07 4.04
CA VAL A 68 2.52 -4.77 5.11
C VAL A 68 1.25 -3.98 5.38
N ALA A 69 0.11 -4.67 5.35
CA ALA A 69 -1.18 -4.13 5.70
C ALA A 69 -1.85 -5.05 6.72
N SER A 70 -2.44 -4.47 7.76
CA SER A 70 -3.11 -5.23 8.83
C SER A 70 -4.28 -4.42 9.36
N ASP A 71 -5.45 -5.05 9.46
CA ASP A 71 -6.56 -4.49 10.26
C ASP A 71 -6.64 -5.11 11.68
N GLN A 72 -5.58 -5.81 12.08
CA GLN A 72 -5.44 -6.49 13.38
C GLN A 72 -4.38 -5.86 14.29
N ALA A 73 -3.68 -4.80 13.84
CA ALA A 73 -2.54 -4.19 14.54
C ALA A 73 -2.90 -3.45 15.86
N GLY A 74 -4.18 -3.36 16.22
CA GLY A 74 -4.65 -2.72 17.47
C GLY A 74 -4.56 -1.19 17.52
N ARG A 75 -3.75 -0.57 16.65
CA ARG A 75 -3.67 0.87 16.43
C ARG A 75 -3.44 1.15 14.95
N PHE A 76 -4.00 2.25 14.44
CA PHE A 76 -3.66 2.74 13.11
C PHE A 76 -2.25 3.33 13.09
N GLU A 77 -1.43 2.82 12.18
CA GLU A 77 -0.07 3.28 11.92
C GLU A 77 0.20 3.22 10.41
N LEU A 78 0.82 4.28 9.89
CA LEU A 78 1.32 4.35 8.53
C LEU A 78 2.79 4.73 8.62
N GLU A 79 3.63 3.90 8.02
CA GLU A 79 5.07 4.09 7.96
C GLU A 79 5.54 3.84 6.53
N ILE A 80 6.31 4.79 5.97
CA ILE A 80 6.85 4.69 4.61
C ILE A 80 8.35 4.97 4.68
N HIS A 81 9.12 4.05 4.10
CA HIS A 81 10.56 4.18 3.93
C HIS A 81 10.87 4.20 2.44
N ALA A 82 11.32 5.34 1.91
CA ALA A 82 11.79 5.43 0.53
C ALA A 82 13.30 5.58 0.51
N ILE A 83 14.00 4.69 -0.18
CA ILE A 83 15.46 4.65 -0.23
C ILE A 83 15.93 4.91 -1.65
N GLY A 84 16.88 5.83 -1.82
CA GLY A 84 17.45 6.19 -3.12
C GLY A 84 18.91 6.61 -3.02
N SER A 85 19.48 7.05 -4.14
CA SER A 85 20.89 7.47 -4.22
C SER A 85 21.20 8.70 -3.36
N SER A 86 20.20 9.52 -3.04
CA SER A 86 20.33 10.73 -2.22
C SER A 86 20.05 10.49 -0.73
N GLY A 87 19.99 9.23 -0.29
CA GLY A 87 19.68 8.85 1.09
C GLY A 87 18.30 8.21 1.20
N ARG A 88 17.59 8.47 2.30
CA ARG A 88 16.25 7.92 2.56
C ARG A 88 15.28 8.94 3.14
N LEU A 89 14.01 8.77 2.80
CA LEU A 89 12.89 9.45 3.43
C LEU A 89 12.20 8.48 4.39
N GLU A 90 12.01 8.89 5.63
CA GLU A 90 11.21 8.19 6.63
C GLU A 90 9.95 9.03 6.90
N ILE A 91 8.77 8.47 6.64
CA ILE A 91 7.49 9.13 6.84
C ILE A 91 6.69 8.30 7.84
N ASN A 92 6.22 8.94 8.90
CA ASN A 92 5.36 8.30 9.90
C ASN A 92 4.39 9.32 10.52
N ALA A 93 3.61 8.89 11.52
CA ALA A 93 2.64 9.76 12.19
C ALA A 93 3.24 11.02 12.84
N ARG A 94 4.55 11.04 13.15
CA ARG A 94 5.23 12.18 13.77
C ARG A 94 5.73 13.21 12.76
N GLY A 95 5.88 12.84 11.50
CA GLY A 95 6.42 13.71 10.48
C GLY A 95 7.22 12.98 9.40
N VAL A 96 8.09 13.75 8.75
CA VAL A 96 8.95 13.33 7.65
C VAL A 96 10.39 13.69 7.98
N ASP A 97 11.28 12.71 7.89
CA ASP A 97 12.73 12.88 7.98
C ASP A 97 13.37 12.60 6.61
N TRP A 98 14.19 13.53 6.12
CA TRP A 98 15.11 13.26 5.02
C TRP A 98 16.51 13.04 5.56
N ILE A 99 17.01 11.82 5.43
CA ILE A 99 18.32 11.40 5.91
C ILE A 99 19.23 11.22 4.71
N GLY A 100 20.37 11.90 4.70
CA GLY A 100 21.36 11.85 3.64
C GLY A 100 22.14 10.54 3.58
N PRO A 101 22.98 10.33 2.54
CA PRO A 101 23.74 9.09 2.37
C PRO A 101 24.73 8.80 3.50
N SER A 102 25.20 9.82 4.23
CA SER A 102 26.08 9.66 5.40
C SER A 102 25.33 9.49 6.72
N GLY A 103 24.00 9.50 6.72
CA GLY A 103 23.16 9.32 7.90
C GLY A 103 22.82 10.60 8.66
N GLU A 104 23.24 11.76 8.16
CA GLU A 104 22.84 13.07 8.65
C GLU A 104 21.39 13.38 8.28
N VAL A 105 20.66 14.05 9.17
CA VAL A 105 19.33 14.59 8.85
C VAL A 105 19.52 15.85 7.99
N ILE A 106 19.08 15.79 6.73
CA ILE A 106 19.11 16.90 5.77
C ILE A 106 17.93 17.85 6.03
N ASP A 107 16.75 17.28 6.27
CA ASP A 107 15.52 18.04 6.50
C ASP A 107 14.58 17.27 7.44
N HIS A 108 13.75 18.01 8.17
CA HIS A 108 12.76 17.49 9.09
C HIS A 108 11.49 18.34 9.04
N ALA A 109 10.38 17.70 8.74
CA ALA A 109 9.05 18.28 8.88
C ALA A 109 8.28 17.52 9.96
N SER A 110 8.03 18.16 11.10
CA SER A 110 7.15 17.62 12.12
C SER A 110 5.69 17.83 11.73
N ASN A 111 4.85 16.84 11.96
CA ASN A 111 3.42 17.08 11.98
C ASN A 111 3.07 17.65 13.36
N ASP A 112 2.52 18.88 13.39
CA ASP A 112 1.68 19.26 14.52
C ASP A 112 0.54 18.21 14.63
N PRO A 113 0.05 17.87 15.82
CA PRO A 113 -1.05 16.93 15.96
C PRO A 113 -2.29 17.49 15.26
N VAL A 114 -2.48 17.07 14.01
CA VAL A 114 -3.67 17.40 13.23
C VAL A 114 -4.76 16.41 13.61
N ASP A 115 -5.88 16.91 14.11
CA ASP A 115 -7.03 16.07 14.42
C ASP A 115 -7.55 15.42 13.12
N ALA A 116 -7.91 14.13 13.15
CA ALA A 116 -8.34 13.40 11.96
C ALA A 116 -9.53 14.06 11.22
N PRO A 117 -10.53 14.65 11.90
CA PRO A 117 -11.54 15.51 11.30
C PRO A 117 -10.98 16.68 10.48
N THR A 118 -9.88 17.30 10.90
CA THR A 118 -9.24 18.40 10.16
C THR A 118 -8.63 17.88 8.85
N ILE A 119 -7.91 16.76 8.88
CA ILE A 119 -7.37 16.13 7.66
C ILE A 119 -8.49 15.76 6.69
N VAL A 120 -9.58 15.18 7.20
CA VAL A 120 -10.74 14.83 6.37
C VAL A 120 -11.43 16.08 5.82
N ALA A 121 -11.59 17.12 6.64
CA ALA A 121 -12.21 18.38 6.22
C ALA A 121 -11.35 19.12 5.19
N GLU A 122 -10.03 19.15 5.34
CA GLU A 122 -9.09 19.73 4.38
C GLU A 122 -9.07 18.96 3.06
N ALA A 123 -9.03 17.62 3.12
CA ALA A 123 -9.13 16.79 1.93
C ALA A 123 -10.48 16.98 1.22
N LEU A 124 -11.58 17.11 1.96
CA LEU A 124 -12.91 17.36 1.40
C LEU A 124 -13.03 18.79 0.84
N ALA A 125 -12.50 19.80 1.53
CA ALA A 125 -12.49 21.20 1.08
C ALA A 125 -11.67 21.34 -0.20
N SER A 126 -10.47 20.76 -0.24
CA SER A 126 -9.63 20.69 -1.44
C SER A 126 -10.38 20.06 -2.63
N ARG A 127 -11.16 19.00 -2.39
CA ARG A 127 -12.02 18.39 -3.41
C ARG A 127 -13.15 19.30 -3.87
N LEU A 128 -13.83 19.98 -2.95
CA LEU A 128 -14.93 20.89 -3.27
C LEU A 128 -14.46 22.16 -3.98
N GLU A 129 -13.23 22.60 -3.72
CA GLU A 129 -12.61 23.77 -4.34
C GLU A 129 -12.03 23.50 -5.74
N GLY A 130 -12.17 22.26 -6.25
CA GLY A 130 -11.71 21.91 -7.59
C GLY A 130 -10.20 21.69 -7.67
N GLY A 131 -9.58 21.24 -6.58
CA GLY A 131 -8.22 20.72 -6.60
C GLY A 131 -8.06 19.70 -7.74
N ILE A 132 -6.97 19.81 -8.49
CA ILE A 132 -6.67 18.89 -9.60
C ILE A 132 -6.25 17.56 -8.97
N GLU A 133 -7.21 16.69 -8.70
CA GLU A 133 -6.93 15.31 -8.35
C GLU A 133 -6.54 14.59 -9.66
N ALA A 134 -5.33 14.05 -9.71
CA ALA A 134 -5.00 13.12 -10.78
C ALA A 134 -6.02 11.97 -10.70
N PRO A 135 -6.69 11.60 -11.81
CA PRO A 135 -7.65 10.50 -11.77
C PRO A 135 -6.98 9.24 -11.21
N VAL A 136 -7.58 8.64 -10.19
CA VAL A 136 -7.12 7.34 -9.69
C VAL A 136 -7.32 6.32 -10.80
N ASP A 137 -6.26 5.61 -11.16
CA ASP A 137 -6.34 4.50 -12.11
C ASP A 137 -6.80 3.24 -11.37
N ASP A 138 -8.11 3.18 -11.11
CA ASP A 138 -8.75 2.06 -10.43
C ASP A 138 -8.37 0.70 -11.03
N ALA A 139 -8.30 0.61 -12.36
CA ALA A 139 -7.94 -0.62 -13.04
C ALA A 139 -6.50 -1.04 -12.70
N GLY A 140 -5.56 -0.10 -12.70
CA GLY A 140 -4.18 -0.33 -12.27
C GLY A 140 -4.09 -0.77 -10.81
N VAL A 141 -4.75 -0.05 -9.89
CA VAL A 141 -4.73 -0.34 -8.45
C VAL A 141 -5.34 -1.71 -8.15
N LEU A 142 -6.52 -2.00 -8.72
CA LEU A 142 -7.19 -3.27 -8.54
C LEU A 142 -6.40 -4.44 -9.14
N SER A 143 -5.66 -4.21 -10.22
CA SER A 143 -4.81 -5.26 -10.82
C SER A 143 -3.62 -5.61 -9.92
N LEU A 144 -3.01 -4.63 -9.25
CA LEU A 144 -1.98 -4.87 -8.23
C LEU A 144 -2.56 -5.67 -7.06
N ALA A 145 -3.70 -5.23 -6.54
CA ALA A 145 -4.36 -5.89 -5.42
C ALA A 145 -4.75 -7.35 -5.76
N GLN A 146 -5.30 -7.58 -6.96
CA GLN A 146 -5.69 -8.92 -7.41
C GLN A 146 -4.48 -9.83 -7.66
N ALA A 147 -3.36 -9.32 -8.18
CA ALA A 147 -2.13 -10.08 -8.29
C ALA A 147 -1.61 -10.48 -6.90
N ALA A 148 -1.69 -9.60 -5.90
CA ALA A 148 -1.32 -9.93 -4.52
C ALA A 148 -2.23 -11.03 -3.93
N LEU A 149 -3.56 -10.92 -4.09
CA LEU A 149 -4.49 -11.95 -3.61
C LEU A 149 -4.28 -13.29 -4.32
N LEU A 150 -4.06 -13.26 -5.65
CA LEU A 150 -3.78 -14.48 -6.41
C LEU A 150 -2.46 -15.12 -5.95
N SER A 151 -1.41 -14.31 -5.76
CA SER A 151 -0.10 -14.79 -5.28
C SER A 151 -0.21 -15.44 -3.91
N ALA A 152 -0.95 -14.82 -2.98
CA ALA A 152 -1.21 -15.40 -1.66
C ALA A 152 -2.00 -16.73 -1.74
N ARG A 153 -2.83 -16.95 -2.76
CA ARG A 153 -3.54 -18.21 -2.99
C ARG A 153 -2.66 -19.29 -3.63
N THR A 154 -1.82 -18.90 -4.59
CA THR A 154 -1.03 -19.84 -5.40
C THR A 154 0.33 -20.15 -4.79
N GLY A 155 0.82 -19.29 -3.89
CA GLY A 155 2.19 -19.32 -3.38
C GLY A 155 3.22 -19.07 -4.48
N GLN A 156 2.83 -18.41 -5.58
CA GLN A 156 3.69 -18.07 -6.71
C GLN A 156 3.68 -16.55 -6.93
N PRO A 157 4.76 -15.97 -7.46
CA PRO A 157 4.74 -14.58 -7.88
C PRO A 157 3.77 -14.36 -9.06
N GLU A 158 2.91 -13.35 -8.96
CA GLU A 158 1.88 -13.06 -9.96
C GLU A 158 2.09 -11.69 -10.62
N SER A 159 1.68 -11.56 -11.89
CA SER A 159 1.86 -10.34 -12.66
C SER A 159 0.56 -9.52 -12.78
N PRO A 160 0.55 -8.25 -12.33
CA PRO A 160 -0.60 -7.34 -12.53
C PRO A 160 -0.99 -7.17 -14.01
N ALA A 161 -0.01 -7.20 -14.91
CA ALA A 161 -0.25 -7.14 -16.35
C ALA A 161 -1.03 -8.37 -16.87
N THR A 162 -0.82 -9.55 -16.29
CA THR A 162 -1.61 -10.74 -16.61
C THR A 162 -3.05 -10.59 -16.14
N ILE A 163 -3.28 -10.05 -14.94
CA ILE A 163 -4.63 -9.78 -14.42
C ILE A 163 -5.39 -8.82 -15.34
N ARG A 164 -4.76 -7.72 -15.75
CA ARG A 164 -5.34 -6.75 -16.71
C ARG A 164 -5.78 -7.43 -18.02
N ARG A 165 -4.88 -8.21 -18.62
CA ARG A 165 -5.20 -8.99 -19.84
C ARG A 165 -6.37 -9.95 -19.65
N MET A 166 -6.45 -10.64 -18.51
CA MET A 166 -7.55 -11.56 -18.22
C MET A 166 -8.88 -10.81 -18.04
N ALA A 167 -8.85 -9.62 -17.45
CA ALA A 167 -10.02 -8.76 -17.25
C ALA A 167 -10.43 -7.97 -18.51
N GLY A 168 -9.58 -7.94 -19.55
CA GLY A 168 -9.85 -7.23 -20.80
C GLY A 168 -9.68 -5.71 -20.71
N VAL A 169 -8.84 -5.24 -19.79
CA VAL A 169 -8.52 -3.82 -19.56
C VAL A 169 -7.04 -3.52 -19.72
#